data_AF-A0A4Q3CME8-F1
#
_entry.id   AF-A0A4Q3CME8-F1
#
_cell.length_a   1.000
_cell.length_b   1.000
_cell.length_c   1.000
_cell.angle_alpha   90.00
_cell.angle_beta   90.00
_cell.angle_gamma   90.00
#
_symmetry.space_group_name_H-M   'P 1'
#
loop_
_entity.id
_entity.type
_entity.pdbx_description
1 polymer ?
#
loop_
_entity_poly.entity_id
_entity_poly.type
_entity_poly.pdbx_seq_one_letter_code
_entity_poly.pdbx_strand_id
1 'polypeptide(L)'
;MKTIKEKHLLAIRWTHWVNFPLLAIMIWSGLLIYWANDVYTVTLFGHTFVKFFPQWFYDTLKIPHRLSEGMAFHFLFMWFFTLNGVFYVLYTAISGEWRQLLPNRRSFKEAWQVLLHDLHIRRAILPQNKYNAAQRIAYTAIIVMGFGSVITGLAIYKPVQFNWLAWFCGGYHLARIWHFIL
;
A
#
# COMPACT_ATOMS: atom_id res chain seq x y z
N MET A 1 20.46 3.27 35.70
CA MET A 1 20.96 3.51 34.32
C MET A 1 19.92 3.06 33.31
N LYS A 2 19.62 3.86 32.28
CA LYS A 2 18.74 3.44 31.18
C LYS A 2 19.52 2.47 30.28
N THR A 3 19.09 1.21 30.20
CA THR A 3 19.66 0.22 29.27
C THR A 3 19.00 0.36 27.90
N ILE A 4 19.79 0.70 26.88
CA ILE A 4 19.32 0.75 25.49
C ILE A 4 19.25 -0.69 24.98
N LYS A 5 18.05 -1.17 24.66
CA LYS A 5 17.84 -2.47 23.99
C LYS A 5 17.49 -2.22 22.53
N GLU A 6 18.10 -2.98 21.62
CA GLU A 6 17.75 -2.89 20.20
C GLU A 6 16.29 -3.35 19.99
N LYS A 7 15.46 -2.44 19.49
CA LYS A 7 14.04 -2.73 19.21
C LYS A 7 13.84 -3.27 17.79
N HIS A 8 14.59 -2.76 16.82
CA HIS A 8 14.46 -3.13 15.40
C HIS A 8 15.82 -3.43 14.80
N LEU A 9 15.92 -4.59 14.16
CA LEU A 9 17.10 -5.02 13.42
C LEU A 9 17.46 -3.98 12.36
N LEU A 10 18.75 -3.80 12.12
CA LEU A 10 19.26 -2.83 11.16
C LEU A 10 18.64 -3.00 9.76
N ALA A 11 18.54 -4.22 9.24
CA ALA A 11 17.94 -4.49 7.94
C ALA A 11 16.47 -4.02 7.82
N ILE A 12 15.67 -4.16 8.90
CA ILE A 12 14.28 -3.69 8.94
C ILE A 12 14.23 -2.16 8.85
N ARG A 13 15.16 -1.48 9.52
CA ARG A 13 15.24 -0.01 9.47
C ARG A 13 15.63 0.49 8.08
N TRP A 14 16.62 -0.14 7.47
CA TRP A 14 17.08 0.23 6.11
C TRP A 14 15.99 0.02 5.08
N THR A 15 15.38 -1.16 5.04
CA THR A 15 14.28 -1.46 4.12
C THR A 15 13.11 -0.50 4.29
N HIS A 16 12.78 -0.12 5.54
CA HIS A 16 11.74 0.88 5.81
C HIS A 16 12.08 2.27 5.26
N TRP A 17 13.28 2.78 5.56
CA TRP A 17 13.69 4.13 5.15
C TRP A 17 13.93 4.24 3.63
N VAL A 18 14.32 3.15 2.98
CA VAL A 18 14.36 3.05 1.52
C VAL A 18 12.93 3.02 0.96
N ASN A 19 12.02 2.28 1.60
CA ASN A 19 10.64 2.16 1.13
C ASN A 19 9.87 3.49 1.17
N PHE A 20 10.16 4.36 2.12
CA PHE A 20 9.47 5.64 2.29
C PHE A 20 9.52 6.54 1.02
N PRO A 21 10.70 6.92 0.49
CA PRO A 21 10.76 7.70 -0.74
C PRO A 21 10.28 6.91 -1.96
N LEU A 22 10.49 5.59 -2.01
CA LEU A 22 9.99 4.76 -3.10
C LEU A 22 8.47 4.81 -3.18
N LEU A 23 7.76 4.60 -2.07
CA LEU A 23 6.30 4.69 -2.01
C LEU A 23 5.81 6.09 -2.36
N ALA A 24 6.47 7.14 -1.88
CA ALA A 24 6.09 8.51 -2.23
C ALA A 24 6.14 8.76 -3.75
N ILE A 25 7.21 8.30 -4.42
CA ILE A 25 7.35 8.39 -5.88
C ILE A 25 6.30 7.52 -6.58
N MET A 26 6.06 6.31 -6.10
CA MET A 26 5.07 5.39 -6.68
C MET A 26 3.64 5.95 -6.60
N ILE A 27 3.25 6.53 -5.46
CA ILE A 27 1.94 7.17 -5.28
C ILE A 27 1.84 8.41 -6.18
N TRP A 28 2.85 9.29 -6.17
CA TRP A 28 2.84 10.49 -6.99
C TRP A 28 2.76 10.17 -8.49
N SER A 29 3.61 9.27 -8.98
CA SER A 29 3.60 8.84 -10.38
C SER A 29 2.31 8.09 -10.76
N GLY A 30 1.77 7.28 -9.84
CA GLY A 30 0.48 6.61 -10.02
C GLY A 30 -0.70 7.59 -10.14
N LEU A 31 -0.69 8.66 -9.34
CA LEU A 31 -1.67 9.75 -9.44
C LEU A 31 -1.56 10.49 -10.78
N LEU A 32 -0.35 10.72 -11.30
CA LEU A 32 -0.17 11.32 -12.64
C LEU A 32 -0.76 10.43 -13.74
N ILE A 33 -0.55 9.11 -13.67
CA ILE A 33 -1.13 8.15 -14.62
C ILE A 33 -2.66 8.19 -14.54
N TYR A 34 -3.20 8.21 -13.32
CA TYR A 34 -4.64 8.30 -13.11
C TYR A 34 -5.23 9.60 -13.64
N TRP A 35 -4.64 10.75 -13.31
CA TRP A 35 -5.16 12.06 -13.75
C TRP A 35 -5.13 12.20 -15.27
N ALA A 36 -4.23 11.51 -15.96
CA ALA A 36 -4.23 11.47 -17.43
C ALA A 36 -5.26 10.50 -18.03
N ASN A 37 -5.87 9.61 -17.23
CA ASN A 37 -6.81 8.61 -17.70
C ASN A 37 -7.84 8.26 -16.59
N ASP A 38 -8.91 9.06 -16.51
CA ASP A 38 -9.92 9.08 -15.43
C ASP A 38 -10.92 7.90 -15.50
N VAL A 39 -10.41 6.68 -15.37
CA VAL A 39 -11.21 5.44 -15.55
C VAL A 39 -12.10 5.12 -14.36
N TYR A 40 -11.85 5.70 -13.18
CA TYR A 40 -12.63 5.43 -11.97
C TYR A 40 -13.91 6.26 -11.94
N THR A 41 -14.87 5.80 -12.74
CA THR A 41 -16.23 6.34 -12.79
C THR A 41 -17.23 5.29 -12.33
N VAL A 42 -18.14 5.67 -11.45
CA VAL A 42 -19.29 4.84 -11.10
C VAL A 42 -20.41 5.19 -12.07
N THR A 43 -20.54 4.37 -13.12
CA THR A 43 -21.61 4.52 -14.12
C THR A 43 -22.68 3.47 -13.87
N LEU A 44 -23.91 3.89 -13.60
CA LEU A 44 -25.06 3.03 -13.40
C LEU A 44 -26.17 3.46 -14.39
N PHE A 45 -26.77 2.51 -15.10
CA PHE A 45 -27.81 2.80 -16.12
C PHE A 45 -27.41 3.85 -17.18
N GLY A 46 -26.12 3.93 -17.55
CA GLY A 46 -25.62 4.92 -18.51
C GLY A 46 -25.37 6.32 -17.94
N HIS A 47 -25.64 6.54 -16.66
CA HIS A 47 -25.35 7.79 -15.97
C HIS A 47 -24.13 7.63 -15.05
N THR A 48 -23.14 8.51 -15.22
CA THR A 48 -21.97 8.58 -14.33
C THR A 48 -22.35 9.37 -13.08
N PHE A 49 -22.44 8.68 -11.94
CA PHE A 49 -22.83 9.26 -10.66
C PHE A 49 -21.64 9.84 -9.89
N VAL A 50 -20.47 9.20 -9.98
CA VAL A 50 -19.27 9.61 -9.24
C VAL A 50 -18.06 9.51 -10.15
N LYS A 51 -17.33 10.63 -10.30
CA LYS A 51 -15.94 10.64 -10.73
C LYS A 51 -15.07 10.82 -9.49
N PHE A 52 -14.04 9.99 -9.32
CA PHE A 52 -13.22 10.02 -8.11
C PHE A 52 -12.54 11.38 -7.88
N PHE A 53 -12.10 12.04 -8.95
CA PHE A 53 -11.73 13.46 -8.92
C PHE A 53 -12.70 14.26 -9.81
N PRO A 54 -13.47 15.20 -9.25
CA PRO A 54 -14.42 16.01 -10.01
C PRO A 54 -13.70 17.07 -10.88
N GLN A 55 -14.35 17.57 -11.93
CA GLN A 55 -13.73 18.50 -12.89
C GLN A 55 -13.17 19.77 -12.23
N TRP A 56 -13.90 20.33 -11.26
CA TRP A 56 -13.48 21.53 -10.53
C TRP A 56 -12.12 21.36 -9.83
N PHE A 57 -11.76 20.13 -9.43
CA PHE A 57 -10.47 19.85 -8.79
C PHE A 57 -9.31 20.04 -9.75
N TYR A 58 -9.45 19.54 -10.98
CA TYR A 58 -8.46 19.72 -12.05
C TYR A 58 -8.32 21.19 -12.44
N ASP A 59 -9.45 21.88 -12.60
CA ASP A 59 -9.48 23.27 -13.03
C ASP A 59 -8.87 24.22 -11.96
N THR A 60 -9.13 23.94 -10.68
CA THR A 60 -8.60 24.74 -9.55
C THR A 60 -7.09 24.56 -9.38
N LEU A 61 -6.61 23.32 -9.46
CA LEU A 61 -5.20 22.98 -9.23
C LEU A 61 -4.34 23.05 -10.49
N LYS A 62 -4.96 23.29 -11.66
CA LYS A 62 -4.30 23.34 -12.98
C LYS A 62 -3.38 22.13 -13.20
N ILE A 63 -3.88 20.94 -12.89
CA ILE A 63 -3.10 19.71 -12.89
C ILE A 63 -2.68 19.38 -14.33
N PRO A 64 -1.37 19.32 -14.63
CA PRO A 64 -0.93 18.99 -15.97
C PRO A 64 -1.09 17.48 -16.22
N HIS A 65 -1.65 17.12 -17.38
CA HIS A 65 -1.75 15.72 -17.82
C HIS A 65 -0.39 15.19 -18.30
N ARG A 66 0.48 14.79 -17.37
CA ARG A 66 1.86 14.32 -17.64
C ARG A 66 1.95 12.78 -17.66
N LEU A 67 1.19 12.14 -18.56
CA LEU A 67 1.10 10.68 -18.63
C LEU A 67 2.45 9.99 -18.84
N SER A 68 3.25 10.48 -19.79
CA SER A 68 4.54 9.88 -20.15
C SER A 68 5.54 9.90 -18.99
N GLU A 69 5.59 11.01 -18.26
CA GLU A 69 6.42 11.14 -17.06
C GLU A 69 5.93 10.20 -15.96
N GLY A 70 4.62 10.20 -15.67
CA GLY A 70 4.02 9.30 -14.68
C GLY A 70 4.39 7.84 -14.97
N MET A 71 4.20 7.38 -16.20
CA MET A 71 4.57 6.01 -16.60
C MET A 71 6.08 5.74 -16.48
N ALA A 72 6.93 6.67 -16.91
CA ALA A 72 8.38 6.50 -16.87
C ALA A 72 8.89 6.31 -15.44
N PHE A 73 8.48 7.18 -14.50
CA PHE A 73 8.85 7.06 -13.10
C PHE A 73 8.23 5.81 -12.46
N HIS A 74 6.95 5.56 -12.70
CA HIS A 74 6.26 4.44 -12.07
C HIS A 74 6.89 3.09 -12.45
N PHE A 75 7.16 2.86 -13.73
CA PHE A 75 7.76 1.60 -14.19
C PHE A 75 9.23 1.45 -13.83
N LEU A 76 9.96 2.56 -13.64
CA LEU A 76 11.32 2.51 -13.11
C LEU A 76 11.32 2.14 -11.62
N PHE A 77 10.54 2.89 -10.83
CA PHE A 77 10.53 2.77 -9.37
C PHE A 77 9.79 1.54 -8.85
N MET A 78 8.87 0.95 -9.64
CA MET A 78 8.20 -0.30 -9.24
C MET A 78 9.20 -1.44 -9.02
N TRP A 79 10.31 -1.48 -9.77
CA TRP A 79 11.32 -2.51 -9.60
C TRP A 79 12.10 -2.32 -8.29
N PHE A 80 12.48 -1.08 -7.97
CA PHE A 80 13.11 -0.78 -6.68
C PHE A 80 12.18 -1.11 -5.51
N PHE A 81 10.90 -0.76 -5.62
CA PHE A 81 9.88 -1.11 -4.64
C PHE A 81 9.75 -2.65 -4.49
N THR A 82 9.63 -3.37 -5.60
CA THR A 82 9.50 -4.83 -5.61
C THR A 82 10.73 -5.51 -5.01
N LEU A 83 11.94 -5.12 -5.41
CA LEU A 83 13.17 -5.70 -4.90
C LEU A 83 13.37 -5.43 -3.41
N ASN A 84 13.08 -4.21 -2.95
CA ASN A 84 13.12 -3.86 -1.53
C ASN A 84 12.09 -4.68 -0.72
N GLY A 85 10.88 -4.85 -1.26
CA GLY A 85 9.83 -5.68 -0.67
C GLY A 85 10.22 -7.17 -0.59
N VAL A 86 10.75 -7.73 -1.67
CA VAL A 86 11.25 -9.13 -1.71
C VAL A 86 12.35 -9.33 -0.68
N PHE A 87 13.33 -8.41 -0.61
CA PHE A 87 14.39 -8.48 0.39
C PHE A 87 13.83 -8.42 1.81
N TYR A 88 12.87 -7.54 2.08
CA TYR A 88 12.20 -7.45 3.39
C TYR A 88 11.46 -8.74 3.77
N VAL A 89 10.69 -9.32 2.84
CA VAL A 89 9.94 -10.57 3.07
C VAL A 89 10.89 -11.74 3.32
N LEU A 90 11.95 -11.88 2.51
CA LEU A 90 12.95 -12.93 2.72
C LEU A 90 13.68 -12.76 4.05
N TYR A 91 14.09 -11.53 4.38
CA TYR A 91 14.76 -11.25 5.64
C TYR A 91 13.88 -11.59 6.86
N THR A 92 12.62 -11.16 6.84
CA THR A 92 11.68 -11.45 7.94
C THR A 92 11.33 -12.93 8.02
N ALA A 93 11.26 -13.65 6.89
CA ALA A 93 11.07 -15.09 6.85
C ALA A 93 12.26 -15.86 7.48
N ILE A 94 13.50 -15.49 7.11
CA ILE A 94 14.72 -16.13 7.62
C ILE A 94 14.97 -15.81 9.10
N SER A 95 14.80 -14.55 9.49
CA SER A 95 15.01 -14.10 10.89
C SER A 95 13.89 -14.53 11.86
N GLY A 96 12.75 -14.99 11.35
CA GLY A 96 11.57 -15.35 12.16
C GLY A 96 10.78 -14.14 12.70
N GLU A 97 11.17 -12.91 12.34
CA GLU A 97 10.52 -11.67 12.79
C GLU A 97 9.08 -11.55 12.29
N TRP A 98 8.71 -12.25 11.22
CA TRP A 98 7.33 -12.31 10.71
C TRP A 98 6.31 -12.74 11.77
N ARG A 99 6.71 -13.59 12.73
CA ARG A 99 5.85 -14.08 13.81
C ARG A 99 5.39 -12.96 14.75
N GLN A 100 6.16 -11.88 14.85
CA GLN A 100 5.85 -10.72 15.67
C GLN A 100 4.90 -9.75 14.95
N LEU A 101 4.82 -9.83 13.61
CA LEU A 101 3.98 -8.97 12.78
C LEU A 101 2.55 -9.49 12.65
N LEU A 102 2.36 -10.80 12.51
CA LEU A 102 1.04 -11.38 12.26
C LEU A 102 0.05 -11.11 13.39
N PRO A 103 -1.22 -10.77 13.13
CA PRO A 103 -2.25 -10.67 14.16
C PRO A 103 -2.59 -12.03 14.77
N ASN A 104 -2.98 -12.03 16.05
CA ASN A 104 -3.56 -13.18 16.75
C ASN A 104 -5.09 -13.08 16.83
N ARG A 105 -5.79 -14.13 17.30
CA ARG A 105 -7.26 -14.15 17.42
C ARG A 105 -7.86 -13.00 18.25
N ARG A 106 -7.07 -12.41 19.17
CA ARG A 106 -7.51 -11.30 20.03
C ARG A 106 -7.15 -9.92 19.45
N SER A 107 -6.35 -9.87 18.38
CA SER A 107 -5.78 -8.63 17.87
C SER A 107 -6.84 -7.65 17.38
N PHE A 108 -7.95 -8.10 16.79
CA PHE A 108 -9.02 -7.19 16.39
C PHE A 108 -9.71 -6.51 17.58
N LYS A 109 -10.02 -7.28 18.63
CA LYS A 109 -10.61 -6.74 19.87
C LYS A 109 -9.64 -5.82 20.60
N GLU A 110 -8.37 -6.22 20.70
CA GLU A 110 -7.32 -5.42 21.33
C GLU A 110 -7.00 -4.15 20.51
N ALA A 111 -7.00 -4.22 19.19
CA ALA A 111 -6.80 -3.07 18.31
C ALA A 111 -7.91 -2.03 18.47
N TRP A 112 -9.16 -2.47 18.62
CA TRP A 112 -10.27 -1.57 18.94
C TRP A 112 -10.05 -0.86 20.29
N GLN A 113 -9.55 -1.59 21.30
CA GLN A 113 -9.22 -1.00 22.59
C GLN A 113 -8.05 0.00 22.50
N VAL A 114 -7.03 -0.31 21.68
CA VAL A 114 -5.91 0.62 21.39
C VAL A 114 -6.44 1.88 20.72
N LEU A 115 -7.31 1.76 19.71
CA LEU A 115 -7.92 2.90 19.04
C LEU A 115 -8.70 3.80 20.02
N LEU A 116 -9.55 3.21 20.86
CA LEU A 116 -10.30 3.97 21.88
C LEU A 116 -9.38 4.64 22.90
N HIS A 117 -8.25 4.01 23.22
CA HIS A 117 -7.23 4.59 24.09
C HIS A 117 -6.53 5.78 23.43
N ASP A 118 -6.08 5.62 22.19
CA ASP A 118 -5.35 6.65 21.43
C ASP A 118 -6.25 7.85 21.07
N LEU A 119 -7.55 7.61 20.90
CA LEU A 119 -8.58 8.66 20.77
C LEU A 119 -8.97 9.31 22.10
N HIS A 120 -8.29 8.95 23.21
CA HIS A 120 -8.56 9.45 24.57
C HIS A 120 -9.97 9.16 25.11
N ILE A 121 -10.71 8.24 24.48
CA ILE A 121 -12.03 7.79 24.91
C ILE A 121 -11.91 6.84 26.12
N ARG A 122 -10.81 6.08 26.22
CA ARG A 122 -10.55 5.14 27.32
C ARG A 122 -9.15 5.28 27.90
N ARG A 123 -9.02 5.41 29.23
CA ARG A 123 -7.73 5.59 29.93
C ARG A 123 -6.98 4.30 30.33
N ALA A 124 -7.43 3.14 29.85
CA ALA A 124 -6.87 1.85 30.28
C ALA A 124 -5.53 1.56 29.60
N ILE A 125 -4.48 1.31 30.38
CA ILE A 125 -3.15 0.97 29.87
C ILE A 125 -3.20 -0.46 29.30
N LEU A 126 -2.99 -0.58 27.99
CA LEU A 126 -2.93 -1.88 27.32
C LEU A 126 -1.50 -2.43 27.33
N PRO A 127 -1.32 -3.76 27.49
CA PRO A 127 0.01 -4.36 27.45
C PRO A 127 0.67 -4.16 26.08
N GLN A 128 1.75 -3.38 26.06
CA GLN A 128 2.54 -3.12 24.87
C GLN A 128 3.66 -4.18 24.79
N ASN A 129 3.42 -5.23 23.99
CA ASN A 129 4.52 -6.07 23.49
C ASN A 129 5.38 -5.25 22.50
N LYS A 130 6.34 -5.89 21.80
CA LYS A 130 7.16 -5.20 20.78
C LYS A 130 6.31 -4.36 19.80
N TYR A 131 5.17 -4.91 19.41
CA TYR A 131 4.11 -4.24 18.65
C TYR A 131 2.76 -4.43 19.33
N ASN A 132 1.94 -3.38 19.32
CA ASN A 132 0.55 -3.48 19.76
C ASN A 132 -0.33 -4.16 18.71
N ALA A 133 -1.57 -4.49 19.09
CA ALA A 133 -2.49 -5.20 18.20
C ALA A 133 -2.86 -4.40 16.94
N ALA A 134 -3.06 -3.08 17.05
CA ALA A 134 -3.37 -2.22 15.91
C ALA A 134 -2.19 -2.16 14.92
N GLN A 135 -0.95 -2.06 15.43
CA GLN A 135 0.28 -2.09 14.64
C GLN A 135 0.45 -3.42 13.89
N ARG A 136 0.21 -4.56 14.54
CA ARG A 136 0.28 -5.89 13.88
C ARG A 136 -0.69 -6.00 12.71
N ILE A 137 -1.92 -5.51 12.89
CA ILE A 137 -2.91 -5.45 11.81
C ILE A 137 -2.43 -4.53 10.70
N ALA A 138 -2.00 -3.31 11.02
CA ALA A 138 -1.54 -2.33 10.04
C ALA A 138 -0.34 -2.84 9.23
N TYR A 139 0.68 -3.41 9.88
CA TYR A 139 1.86 -3.94 9.19
C TYR A 139 1.53 -5.14 8.32
N THR A 140 0.69 -6.04 8.80
CA THR A 140 0.24 -7.18 7.99
C THR A 140 -0.57 -6.72 6.78
N ALA A 141 -1.48 -5.75 6.97
CA ALA A 141 -2.26 -5.16 5.90
C ALA A 141 -1.36 -4.50 4.85
N ILE A 142 -0.38 -3.68 5.26
CA ILE A 142 0.54 -3.02 4.32
C ILE A 142 1.36 -4.03 3.51
N ILE A 143 1.79 -5.15 4.12
CA ILE A 143 2.52 -6.21 3.39
C ILE A 143 1.60 -6.88 2.35
N VAL A 144 0.36 -7.19 2.73
CA VAL A 144 -0.63 -7.77 1.82
C VAL A 144 -0.98 -6.79 0.69
N MET A 145 -1.17 -5.51 1.01
CA MET A 145 -1.42 -4.45 0.04
C MET A 145 -0.25 -4.34 -0.94
N GLY A 146 0.99 -4.20 -0.45
CA GLY A 146 2.16 -4.13 -1.30
C GLY A 146 2.32 -5.34 -2.23
N PHE A 147 2.05 -6.56 -1.73
CA PHE A 147 2.05 -7.77 -2.55
C PHE A 147 0.94 -7.74 -3.63
N GLY A 148 -0.27 -7.33 -3.25
CA GLY A 148 -1.38 -7.16 -4.18
C GLY A 148 -1.12 -6.08 -5.23
N SER A 149 -0.49 -4.96 -4.86
CA SER A 149 -0.08 -3.90 -5.78
C SER A 149 0.96 -4.41 -6.78
N VAL A 150 1.92 -5.26 -6.37
CA VAL A 150 2.88 -5.88 -7.31
C VAL A 150 2.17 -6.82 -8.29
N ILE A 151 1.27 -7.69 -7.82
CA ILE A 151 0.50 -8.61 -8.68
C ILE A 151 -0.33 -7.84 -9.71
N THR A 152 -1.16 -6.92 -9.23
CA THR A 152 -2.04 -6.14 -10.10
C THR A 152 -1.23 -5.22 -11.03
N GLY A 153 -0.11 -4.67 -10.55
CA GLY A 153 0.81 -3.86 -11.33
C GLY A 153 1.45 -4.65 -12.47
N LEU A 154 1.92 -5.88 -12.24
CA LEU A 154 2.45 -6.75 -13.29
C LEU A 154 1.39 -7.10 -14.35
N ALA A 155 0.15 -7.35 -13.92
CA ALA A 155 -0.96 -7.62 -14.82
C ALA A 155 -1.24 -6.44 -15.77
N ILE A 156 -1.09 -5.21 -15.28
CA ILE A 156 -1.33 -3.98 -16.06
C ILE A 156 -0.10 -3.58 -16.88
N TYR A 157 1.12 -3.85 -16.37
CA TYR A 157 2.38 -3.47 -17.00
C TYR A 157 2.66 -4.25 -18.29
N LYS A 158 2.41 -5.56 -18.29
CA LYS A 158 2.58 -6.43 -19.47
C LYS A 158 1.35 -7.34 -19.67
N PRO A 159 0.19 -6.78 -20.02
CA PRO A 159 -1.08 -7.50 -20.03
C PRO A 159 -1.13 -8.63 -21.08
N VAL A 160 -0.36 -8.52 -22.16
CA VAL A 160 -0.26 -9.58 -23.17
C VAL A 160 0.56 -10.77 -22.65
N GLN A 161 1.68 -10.50 -21.96
CA GLN A 161 2.56 -11.55 -21.40
C GLN A 161 1.97 -12.17 -20.13
N PHE A 162 1.28 -11.37 -19.31
CA PHE A 162 0.64 -11.80 -18.06
C PHE A 162 -0.90 -11.79 -18.15
N ASN A 163 -1.46 -12.20 -19.30
CA ASN A 163 -2.91 -12.17 -19.49
C ASN A 163 -3.67 -12.98 -18.43
N TRP A 164 -3.07 -14.10 -17.99
CA TRP A 164 -3.63 -14.99 -16.98
C TRP A 164 -3.76 -14.27 -15.62
N LEU A 165 -2.81 -13.40 -15.30
CA LEU A 165 -2.83 -12.59 -14.08
C LEU A 165 -3.93 -11.54 -14.15
N ALA A 166 -4.06 -10.87 -15.30
CA ALA A 166 -5.16 -9.95 -15.55
C ALA A 166 -6.51 -10.67 -15.43
N TRP A 167 -6.63 -11.90 -15.95
CA TRP A 167 -7.83 -12.72 -15.82
C TRP A 167 -8.18 -13.05 -14.36
N PHE A 168 -7.19 -13.44 -13.53
CA PHE A 168 -7.40 -13.66 -12.09
C PHE A 168 -7.85 -12.38 -11.35
N CYS A 169 -7.41 -11.21 -11.80
CA CYS A 169 -7.88 -9.93 -11.28
C CYS A 169 -9.29 -9.51 -11.77
N GLY A 170 -9.94 -10.32 -12.63
CA GLY A 170 -11.24 -10.01 -13.24
C GLY A 170 -11.16 -9.26 -14.58
N GLY A 171 -9.99 -9.27 -15.22
CA GLY A 171 -9.70 -8.56 -16.46
C GLY A 171 -8.87 -7.29 -16.24
N TYR A 172 -8.37 -6.70 -17.33
CA TYR A 172 -7.47 -5.53 -17.30
C TYR A 172 -8.09 -4.32 -16.57
N HIS A 173 -9.38 -4.06 -16.79
CA HIS A 173 -10.08 -2.94 -16.16
C HIS A 173 -10.18 -3.11 -14.64
N LEU A 174 -10.59 -4.29 -14.16
CA LEU A 174 -10.66 -4.58 -12.73
C LEU A 174 -9.26 -4.62 -12.10
N ALA A 175 -8.24 -5.14 -12.80
CA ALA A 175 -6.86 -5.09 -12.33
C ALA A 175 -6.40 -3.65 -12.02
N ARG A 176 -6.74 -2.68 -12.88
CA ARG A 176 -6.45 -1.25 -12.65
C ARG A 176 -7.15 -0.72 -11.39
N ILE A 177 -8.43 -1.05 -11.20
CA ILE A 177 -9.19 -0.65 -10.01
C ILE A 177 -8.55 -1.21 -8.75
N TRP A 178 -8.25 -2.52 -8.73
CA TRP A 178 -7.58 -3.16 -7.60
C TRP A 178 -6.23 -2.53 -7.30
N HIS A 179 -5.41 -2.29 -8.33
CA HIS A 179 -4.11 -1.65 -8.17
C HIS A 179 -4.18 -0.25 -7.55
N PHE A 180 -5.22 0.51 -7.85
CA PHE A 180 -5.39 1.85 -7.32
C PHE A 180 -5.92 1.89 -5.88
N ILE A 181 -6.73 0.90 -5.49
CA ILE A 181 -7.29 0.82 -4.13
C ILE A 181 -6.25 0.33 -3.12
N LEU A 182 -5.28 -0.48 -3.56
CA LEU A 182 -4.20 -1.06 -2.74
C LEU A 182 -3.01 -0.10 -2.59
#